data_AF-K1RGY1-F1
#
_entry.id   AF-K1RGY1-F1
#
_cell.length_a   1.000
_cell.length_b   1.000
_cell.length_c   1.000
_cell.angle_alpha   90.00
_cell.angle_beta   90.00
_cell.angle_gamma   90.00
#
_symmetry.space_group_name_H-M   'P 1'
#
loop_
_entity.id
_entity.type
_entity.pdbx_description
1 polymer ?
#
loop_
_entity_poly.entity_id
_entity_poly.type
_entity_poly.pdbx_seq_one_letter_code
_entity_poly.pdbx_strand_id
1 'polypeptide(L)'
;MKYTLDYEKYAELARRVAAEGSVLLRNEDGVLPLQKGQKVSIFGRTQFEHYKSGTGSGGMVNAPYVTNITDSLKEDGTVQVNEVLEAQYREWLKDHPFD
;
A
#
# COMPACT_ATOMS: atom_id res chain seq x y z
N MET A 1 34.57 8.97 14.45
CA MET A 1 33.40 9.51 13.72
C MET A 1 32.21 8.63 14.05
N LYS A 2 31.11 9.19 14.58
CA LYS A 2 29.92 8.42 14.97
C LYS A 2 28.86 8.63 13.89
N TYR A 3 28.43 7.54 13.25
CA TYR A 3 27.33 7.57 12.30
C TYR A 3 26.02 7.33 13.04
N THR A 4 24.99 8.10 12.70
CA THR A 4 23.63 7.95 13.23
C THR A 4 22.71 7.64 12.06
N LEU A 5 21.92 6.58 12.19
CA LEU A 5 20.87 6.25 11.23
C LEU A 5 19.60 7.03 11.58
N ASP A 6 19.11 7.80 10.62
CA ASP A 6 17.79 8.45 10.68
C ASP A 6 16.78 7.52 9.98
N TYR A 7 15.94 6.86 10.77
CA TYR A 7 14.97 5.88 10.26
C TYR A 7 13.87 6.52 9.42
N GLU A 8 13.51 7.77 9.70
CA GLU A 8 12.49 8.49 8.92
C GLU A 8 13.03 8.77 7.52
N LYS A 9 14.24 9.35 7.42
CA LYS A 9 14.89 9.58 6.12
C LYS A 9 15.11 8.29 5.34
N TYR A 10 15.40 7.18 6.03
CA TYR A 10 15.56 5.89 5.39
C TYR A 10 14.24 5.39 4.80
N ALA A 11 13.15 5.44 5.57
CA ALA A 11 11.81 5.06 5.10
C ALA A 11 11.32 5.95 3.95
N GLU A 12 11.57 7.27 4.02
CA GLU A 12 11.24 8.21 2.95
C GLU A 12 11.99 7.90 1.64
N LEU A 13 13.28 7.53 1.74
CA LEU A 13 14.03 7.09 0.57
C LEU A 13 13.44 5.80 -0.02
N ALA A 14 13.11 4.81 0.82
CA ALA A 14 12.48 3.57 0.35
C ALA A 14 11.13 3.84 -0.34
N ARG A 15 10.28 4.73 0.22
CA ARG A 15 9.02 5.17 -0.39
C ARG A 15 9.24 5.79 -1.77
N ARG A 16 10.23 6.67 -1.92
CA ARG A 16 10.56 7.31 -3.21
C ARG A 16 11.00 6.29 -4.24
N VAL A 17 11.90 5.38 -3.88
CA VAL A 17 12.37 4.31 -4.78
C VAL A 17 11.22 3.42 -5.24
N ALA A 18 10.30 3.06 -4.35
CA ALA A 18 9.11 2.28 -4.71
C ALA A 18 8.19 3.02 -5.70
N ALA A 19 8.01 4.34 -5.52
CA ALA A 19 7.24 5.17 -6.44
C ALA A 19 7.91 5.29 -7.82
N GLU A 20 9.23 5.53 -7.86
CA GLU A 20 10.00 5.63 -9.10
C GLU A 20 10.13 4.30 -9.86
N GLY A 21 10.02 3.17 -9.14
CA GLY A 21 10.04 1.82 -9.73
C GLY A 21 8.70 1.35 -10.33
N SER A 22 7.61 2.11 -10.13
CA SER A 22 6.30 1.73 -10.64
C SER A 22 6.19 1.99 -12.16
N VAL A 23 5.75 1.00 -12.93
CA VAL A 23 5.66 1.08 -14.40
C VAL A 23 4.20 1.14 -14.85
N LEU A 24 3.78 2.28 -15.42
CA LEU A 24 2.45 2.44 -16.01
C LEU A 24 2.42 1.82 -17.42
N LEU A 25 1.73 0.70 -17.58
CA LEU A 25 1.68 -0.03 -18.85
C LEU A 25 0.58 0.46 -19.81
N ARG A 26 -0.56 0.91 -19.28
CA ARG A 26 -1.72 1.37 -20.06
C ARG A 26 -2.49 2.42 -19.26
N ASN A 27 -2.87 3.50 -19.93
CA ASN A 27 -3.75 4.54 -19.38
C ASN A 27 -4.58 5.13 -20.53
N GLU A 28 -5.83 4.70 -20.64
CA GLU A 28 -6.78 5.21 -21.63
C GLU A 28 -7.73 6.18 -20.95
N ASP A 29 -8.28 7.11 -21.74
CA ASP A 29 -9.26 8.10 -21.29
C ASP A 29 -8.84 8.97 -20.08
N GLY A 30 -7.53 9.03 -19.80
CA GLY A 30 -6.99 9.81 -18.68
C GLY A 30 -7.49 9.36 -17.31
N VAL A 31 -7.74 8.06 -17.11
CA VAL A 31 -8.25 7.51 -15.84
C VAL A 31 -7.28 7.79 -14.68
N LEU A 32 -5.98 7.73 -14.92
CA LEU A 32 -4.96 8.17 -13.96
C LEU A 32 -4.35 9.52 -14.38
N PRO A 33 -4.02 10.41 -13.41
CA PRO A 33 -4.12 10.21 -11.96
C PRO A 33 -5.56 10.30 -11.44
N LEU A 34 -5.83 9.63 -10.32
CA LEU A 34 -7.11 9.76 -9.61
C LEU A 34 -7.32 11.21 -9.17
N GLN A 35 -8.56 11.67 -9.26
CA GLN A 35 -8.89 13.05 -8.94
C GLN A 35 -9.06 13.27 -7.44
N LYS A 36 -8.73 14.48 -6.97
CA LYS A 36 -8.92 14.84 -5.57
C LYS A 36 -10.40 14.71 -5.17
N GLY A 37 -10.67 14.01 -4.08
CA GLY A 37 -12.03 13.75 -3.58
C GLY A 37 -12.80 12.67 -4.35
N GLN A 38 -12.20 12.07 -5.39
CA GLN A 38 -12.82 10.96 -6.12
C GLN A 38 -13.08 9.79 -5.17
N LYS A 39 -14.30 9.24 -5.22
CA LYS A 39 -14.62 8.02 -4.48
C LYS A 39 -14.10 6.80 -5.26
N VAL A 40 -13.28 5.98 -4.62
CA VAL A 40 -12.65 4.79 -5.21
C VAL A 40 -13.06 3.53 -4.47
N SER A 41 -13.35 2.47 -5.22
CA SER A 41 -13.61 1.13 -4.66
C SER A 41 -12.39 0.25 -4.94
N ILE A 42 -11.78 -0.27 -3.87
CA ILE A 42 -10.58 -1.11 -3.95
C ILE A 42 -11.03 -2.56 -3.84
N PHE A 43 -10.68 -3.36 -4.85
CA PHE A 43 -11.01 -4.78 -4.91
C PHE A 43 -9.76 -5.65 -4.75
N GLY A 44 -9.97 -6.88 -4.31
CA GLY A 44 -8.92 -7.87 -4.05
C GLY A 44 -8.49 -7.88 -2.57
N ARG A 45 -8.30 -9.08 -2.00
CA ARG A 45 -7.95 -9.25 -0.57
C ARG A 45 -6.57 -8.69 -0.20
N THR A 46 -5.64 -8.69 -1.16
CA THR A 46 -4.25 -8.22 -1.00
C THR A 46 -4.15 -6.71 -0.77
N GLN A 47 -5.27 -5.99 -0.81
CA GLN A 47 -5.34 -4.57 -0.45
C GLN A 47 -4.96 -4.32 1.02
N PHE A 48 -5.18 -5.32 1.91
CA PHE A 48 -4.78 -5.30 3.32
C PHE A 48 -3.53 -6.15 3.58
N GLU A 49 -3.40 -7.27 2.87
CA GLU A 49 -2.29 -8.21 2.96
C GLU A 49 -1.27 -7.93 1.84
N HIS A 50 -0.61 -6.77 1.92
CA HIS A 50 0.29 -6.30 0.87
C HIS A 50 1.61 -7.11 0.82
N TYR A 51 1.95 -7.63 -0.36
CA TYR A 51 3.22 -8.32 -0.58
C TYR A 51 4.39 -7.32 -0.66
N LYS A 52 5.04 -7.10 0.49
CA LYS A 52 6.25 -6.25 0.57
C LYS A 52 7.49 -6.86 -0.08
N SER A 53 7.52 -8.18 -0.26
CA SER A 53 8.60 -8.94 -0.88
C SER A 53 8.12 -10.35 -1.27
N GLY A 54 8.98 -11.10 -1.95
CA GLY A 54 8.79 -12.55 -2.14
C GLY A 54 9.05 -13.35 -0.86
N THR A 55 8.95 -14.68 -0.94
CA THR A 55 9.23 -15.59 0.17
C THR A 55 10.74 -15.87 0.32
N GLY A 56 11.11 -16.73 1.27
CA GLY A 56 12.50 -17.12 1.51
C GLY A 56 13.28 -16.07 2.31
N SER A 57 14.60 -16.06 2.20
CA SER A 57 15.47 -15.20 3.02
C SER A 57 15.15 -13.71 2.89
N GLY A 58 14.75 -13.25 1.70
CA GLY A 58 14.31 -11.87 1.47
C GLY A 58 12.91 -11.53 2.02
N GLY A 59 12.09 -12.55 2.31
CA GLY A 59 10.79 -12.42 2.97
C GLY A 59 10.87 -12.37 4.50
N MET A 60 11.98 -12.85 5.06
CA MET A 60 12.20 -12.99 6.50
C MET A 60 12.80 -11.74 7.16
N VAL A 61 12.85 -10.61 6.45
CA VAL A 61 13.24 -9.32 7.05
C VAL A 61 12.10 -8.85 7.95
N ASN A 62 12.38 -8.80 9.26
CA ASN A 62 11.46 -8.27 10.27
C ASN A 62 11.46 -6.74 10.21
N ALA A 63 10.61 -6.18 9.35
CA ALA A 63 10.42 -4.74 9.24
C ALA A 63 9.73 -4.18 10.50
N PRO A 64 10.08 -2.95 10.94
CA PRO A 64 9.48 -2.33 12.12
C PRO A 64 7.98 -2.05 11.93
N TYR A 65 7.54 -1.90 10.68
CA TYR A 65 6.13 -1.79 10.30
C TYR A 65 5.97 -2.18 8.83
N VAL A 66 4.73 -2.40 8.43
CA VAL A 66 4.31 -2.60 7.03
C VAL A 66 3.08 -1.73 6.82
N THR A 67 2.97 -1.12 5.64
CA THR A 67 1.75 -0.43 5.23
C THR A 67 1.07 -1.20 4.09
N ASN A 68 -0.21 -0.95 3.88
CA ASN A 68 -1.01 -1.54 2.82
C ASN A 68 -1.66 -0.46 1.93
N ILE A 69 -2.25 -0.88 0.82
CA ILE A 69 -2.76 0.03 -0.22
C ILE A 69 -3.96 0.83 0.30
N THR A 70 -4.92 0.16 0.94
CA THR A 70 -6.17 0.78 1.38
C THR A 70 -5.92 1.81 2.48
N ASP A 71 -5.17 1.44 3.51
CA ASP A 71 -4.88 2.33 4.64
C ASP A 71 -3.99 3.50 4.18
N SER A 72 -2.99 3.27 3.31
CA SER A 72 -2.16 4.34 2.75
C SER A 72 -2.95 5.36 1.93
N LEU A 73 -3.94 4.91 1.14
CA LEU A 73 -4.80 5.83 0.37
C LEU A 73 -5.71 6.66 1.28
N LYS A 74 -6.18 6.09 2.41
CA LYS A 74 -6.95 6.82 3.42
C LYS A 74 -6.09 7.86 4.15
N GLU A 75 -4.87 7.49 4.53
CA GLU A 75 -3.90 8.38 5.18
C GLU A 75 -3.46 9.53 4.28
N ASP A 76 -3.23 9.27 2.98
CA ASP A 76 -2.88 10.31 2.00
C ASP A 76 -4.02 11.32 1.80
N GLY A 77 -5.27 10.86 1.83
CA GLY A 77 -6.45 11.72 1.80
C GLY A 77 -6.74 12.40 0.46
N THR A 78 -5.97 12.12 -0.60
CA THR A 78 -6.28 12.63 -1.94
C THR A 78 -7.60 12.08 -2.46
N VAL A 79 -7.94 10.83 -2.18
CA VAL A 79 -9.16 10.15 -2.63
C VAL A 79 -10.01 9.69 -1.45
N GLN A 80 -11.28 9.38 -1.70
CA GLN A 80 -12.19 8.80 -0.69
C GLN A 80 -12.34 7.31 -0.94
N VAL A 81 -11.89 6.47 -0.01
CA VAL A 81 -12.11 5.03 -0.08
C VAL A 81 -13.58 4.71 0.18
N ASN A 82 -14.15 3.80 -0.61
CA ASN A 82 -15.49 3.29 -0.38
C ASN A 82 -15.54 2.35 0.83
N GLU A 83 -15.85 2.91 1.99
CA GLU A 83 -15.83 2.19 3.28
C GLU A 83 -16.84 1.05 3.38
N VAL A 84 -17.93 1.07 2.59
CA VAL A 84 -18.88 -0.05 2.54
C VAL A 84 -18.22 -1.31 2.00
N LEU A 85 -17.44 -1.19 0.91
CA LEU A 85 -16.72 -2.31 0.33
C LEU A 85 -15.52 -2.73 1.19
N GLU A 86 -14.81 -1.75 1.76
CA GLU A 86 -13.74 -2.00 2.71
C GLU A 86 -14.22 -2.89 3.87
N ALA A 87 -15.35 -2.53 4.49
CA ALA A 87 -15.94 -3.28 5.59
C ALA A 87 -16.32 -4.71 5.19
N GLN A 88 -16.84 -4.91 3.98
CA GLN A 88 -17.17 -6.25 3.47
C GLN A 88 -15.93 -7.14 3.37
N TYR A 89 -14.81 -6.63 2.83
CA TYR A 89 -13.57 -7.40 2.78
C TYR A 89 -12.99 -7.65 4.17
N ARG A 90 -12.99 -6.65 5.07
CA ARG A 90 -12.49 -6.82 6.44
C ARG A 90 -13.29 -7.86 7.21
N GLU A 91 -14.61 -7.90 7.02
CA GLU A 91 -15.45 -8.94 7.62
C GLU A 91 -15.12 -10.31 7.05
N TRP A 92 -15.07 -10.43 5.72
CA TRP A 92 -14.77 -11.70 5.04
C TRP A 92 -13.40 -12.27 5.44
N LEU A 93 -12.39 -11.42 5.63
CA LEU A 93 -11.03 -11.82 6.03
C LEU A 93 -10.95 -12.42 7.44
N LYS A 94 -11.91 -12.13 8.34
CA LYS A 94 -11.93 -12.76 9.68
C LYS A 94 -12.08 -14.27 9.59
N ASP A 95 -12.88 -14.73 8.63
CA ASP A 95 -13.14 -16.16 8.39
C ASP A 95 -12.18 -16.77 7.36
N HIS A 96 -11.38 -15.93 6.68
CA HIS A 96 -10.47 -16.34 5.61
C HIS A 96 -9.09 -15.68 5.78
N PRO A 97 -8.40 -15.94 6.90
CA PRO A 97 -7.05 -15.42 7.13
C PRO A 97 -6.09 -15.87 6.02
N PHE A 98 -4.99 -15.15 5.88
CA PHE A 98 -3.93 -15.53 4.92
C PHE A 98 -3.17 -16.77 5.38
N ASP A 99 -3.03 -16.92 6.70
CA ASP A 99 -2.38 -18.01 7.40
C ASP A 99 -3.32 -19.17 7.77
#